data_AF-A0A4Y1QSW2-F1
#
_entry.id   AF-A0A4Y1QSW2-F1
#
_cell.length_a   1.000
_cell.length_b   1.000
_cell.length_c   1.000
_cell.angle_alpha   90.00
_cell.angle_beta   90.00
_cell.angle_gamma   90.00
#
_symmetry.space_group_name_H-M   'P 1'
#
loop_
_entity.id
_entity.type
_entity.pdbx_description
1 polymer ?
#
loop_
_entity_poly.entity_id
_entity_poly.type
_entity_poly.pdbx_seq_one_letter_code
_entity_poly.pdbx_strand_id
1 'polypeptide(L)'
;MQYYNTKEGHDRRQQTEEAKQEERKMKRWGVVFFVLLLIQSRGILKPVEAEDGFVKTRGLQLVLNGVPYYAHGFNAYWLMYVATDPSQRDKILSAFQEATKHGLSIARTWAFSDGGYRPLQSSPGSYNEQTFQNFGGRKQYVDWARSQGQSITSEDDFYTNSVVKDFYRNHIKTVLTRTNSLTGVAYKDEPTIMAWELMNEPRCTSDPSGKTIQAWITEMASYLKSIDGNHLLEVGLEGFYGASKQQTNPNYFQVGTDFIANNQIPGIDFATVHSYPDQW
;
A
#
# COMPACT_ATOMS: atom_id res chain seq x y z
N MET A 1 76.35 -51.76 12.26
CA MET A 1 75.26 -51.51 11.29
C MET A 1 73.98 -51.28 12.09
N GLN A 2 73.07 -50.42 11.61
CA GLN A 2 71.77 -50.05 12.19
C GLN A 2 71.77 -48.86 13.15
N TYR A 3 71.84 -47.62 12.66
CA TYR A 3 71.21 -46.44 13.27
C TYR A 3 71.14 -45.29 12.25
N TYR A 4 70.45 -45.47 11.11
CA TYR A 4 70.24 -44.37 10.13
C TYR A 4 68.95 -44.51 9.31
N ASN A 5 67.89 -45.17 9.82
CA ASN A 5 66.71 -45.45 8.97
C ASN A 5 65.33 -45.20 9.62
N THR A 6 65.24 -44.42 10.70
CA THR A 6 63.96 -44.16 11.39
C THR A 6 63.35 -42.78 11.11
N LYS A 7 64.16 -41.78 10.73
CA LYS A 7 63.67 -40.41 10.47
C LYS A 7 62.94 -40.28 9.12
N GLU A 8 63.51 -40.83 8.05
CA GLU A 8 62.90 -40.78 6.70
C GLU A 8 61.58 -41.56 6.59
N GLY A 9 61.42 -42.64 7.37
CA GLY A 9 60.17 -43.41 7.41
C GLY A 9 59.05 -42.69 8.15
N HIS A 10 59.38 -41.84 9.12
CA HIS A 10 58.43 -41.05 9.89
C HIS A 10 57.91 -39.85 9.08
N ASP A 11 58.81 -39.13 8.39
CA ASP A 11 58.45 -38.01 7.50
C ASP A 11 57.56 -38.46 6.34
N ARG A 12 57.87 -39.61 5.71
CA ARG A 12 57.04 -40.16 4.63
C ARG A 12 55.64 -40.57 5.10
N ARG A 13 55.49 -41.10 6.32
CA ARG A 13 54.18 -41.44 6.88
C ARG A 13 53.37 -40.19 7.18
N GLN A 14 54.00 -39.15 7.72
CA GLN A 14 53.35 -37.89 8.07
C GLN A 14 52.85 -37.14 6.81
N GLN A 15 53.68 -37.04 5.77
CA GLN A 15 53.26 -36.48 4.46
C GLN A 15 52.12 -37.28 3.82
N THR A 16 52.11 -38.60 3.97
CA THR A 16 51.04 -39.46 3.43
C THR A 16 49.71 -39.28 4.19
N GLU A 17 49.77 -39.02 5.50
CA GLU A 17 48.57 -38.74 6.31
C GLU A 17 48.00 -37.35 6.02
N GLU A 18 48.86 -36.33 5.85
CA GLU A 18 48.46 -34.97 5.46
C GLU A 18 47.77 -34.97 4.08
N ALA A 19 48.34 -35.67 3.09
CA ALA A 19 47.74 -35.80 1.76
C ALA A 19 46.36 -36.50 1.80
N LYS A 20 46.20 -37.53 2.64
CA LYS A 20 44.89 -38.19 2.83
C LYS A 20 43.88 -37.28 3.54
N GLN A 21 44.35 -36.39 4.41
CA GLN A 21 43.49 -35.43 5.10
C GLN A 21 43.02 -34.30 4.18
N GLU A 22 43.92 -33.80 3.32
CA GLU A 22 43.62 -32.87 2.21
C GLU A 22 42.58 -33.48 1.24
N GLU A 23 42.79 -34.73 0.81
CA GLU A 23 41.86 -35.43 -0.08
C GLU A 23 40.47 -35.61 0.54
N ARG A 24 40.41 -35.94 1.85
CA ARG A 24 39.15 -36.03 2.58
C ARG A 24 38.45 -34.67 2.72
N LYS A 25 39.20 -33.58 2.91
CA LYS A 25 38.65 -32.21 2.92
C LYS A 25 38.09 -31.86 1.53
N MET A 26 38.84 -32.11 0.46
CA MET A 26 38.43 -31.86 -0.93
C MET A 26 37.16 -32.63 -1.29
N LYS A 27 37.08 -33.92 -0.92
CA LYS A 27 35.87 -34.73 -1.11
C LYS A 27 34.68 -34.19 -0.32
N ARG A 28 34.89 -33.75 0.92
CA ARG A 28 33.83 -33.17 1.76
C ARG A 28 33.31 -31.84 1.18
N TRP A 29 34.18 -30.98 0.68
CA TRP A 29 33.80 -29.75 -0.01
C TRP A 29 33.13 -30.03 -1.36
N GLY A 30 33.58 -31.04 -2.10
CA GLY A 30 32.93 -31.50 -3.33
C GLY A 30 31.51 -31.98 -3.10
N VAL A 31 31.26 -32.73 -2.02
CA VAL A 31 29.90 -33.16 -1.62
C VAL A 31 29.03 -31.96 -1.24
N VAL A 32 29.57 -30.99 -0.50
CA VAL A 32 28.84 -29.76 -0.16
C VAL A 32 28.45 -28.98 -1.42
N PHE A 33 29.38 -28.81 -2.36
CA PHE A 33 29.12 -28.14 -3.64
C PHE A 33 28.07 -28.87 -4.47
N PHE A 34 28.14 -30.20 -4.53
CA PHE A 34 27.19 -31.02 -5.28
C PHE A 34 25.79 -30.97 -4.67
N VAL A 35 25.68 -30.95 -3.34
CA VAL A 35 24.41 -30.76 -2.63
C VAL A 35 23.83 -29.36 -2.88
N LEU A 36 24.66 -28.31 -2.86
CA LEU A 36 24.23 -26.95 -3.18
C LEU A 36 23.73 -26.82 -4.63
N LEU A 37 24.42 -27.45 -5.59
CA LEU A 37 24.00 -27.54 -6.98
C LEU A 37 22.65 -28.28 -7.14
N LEU A 38 22.45 -29.37 -6.40
CA LEU A 38 21.17 -30.10 -6.39
C LEU A 38 20.03 -29.30 -5.76
N ILE A 39 20.32 -28.48 -4.74
CA ILE A 39 19.34 -27.57 -4.11
C ILE A 39 18.94 -26.45 -5.08
N GLN A 40 19.90 -25.89 -5.83
CA GLN A 40 19.63 -24.91 -6.90
C GLN A 40 18.86 -25.53 -8.06
N SER A 41 19.27 -26.71 -8.57
CA SER A 41 18.65 -27.33 -9.74
C SER A 41 17.24 -27.86 -9.47
N ARG A 42 16.90 -28.11 -8.20
CA ARG A 42 15.55 -28.49 -7.76
C ARG A 42 14.66 -27.30 -7.39
N GLY A 43 15.15 -26.06 -7.52
CA GLY A 43 14.39 -24.85 -7.22
C GLY A 43 13.99 -24.68 -5.74
N ILE A 44 14.69 -25.36 -4.83
CA ILE A 44 14.41 -25.30 -3.38
C ILE A 44 14.86 -23.94 -2.81
N LEU A 45 15.89 -23.34 -3.39
CA LEU A 45 16.20 -21.93 -3.25
C LEU A 45 15.63 -21.20 -4.47
N LYS A 46 14.41 -20.68 -4.36
CA LYS A 46 13.98 -19.64 -5.29
C LYS A 46 14.94 -18.45 -5.10
N PRO A 47 15.49 -17.86 -6.17
CA PRO A 47 16.16 -16.59 -6.02
C PRO A 47 15.15 -15.63 -5.35
N VAL A 48 15.55 -15.05 -4.23
CA VAL A 48 14.88 -13.84 -3.74
C VAL A 48 15.20 -12.80 -4.80
N GLU A 49 14.29 -12.62 -5.76
CA GLU A 49 14.34 -11.43 -6.60
C GLU A 49 14.31 -10.25 -5.63
N ALA A 50 15.37 -9.44 -5.66
CA ALA A 50 15.32 -8.12 -5.06
C ALA A 50 14.30 -7.34 -5.91
N GLU A 51 13.03 -7.42 -5.53
CA GLU A 51 11.96 -6.72 -6.24
C GLU A 51 12.10 -5.20 -6.05
N ASP A 52 11.37 -4.47 -6.89
CA ASP A 52 11.26 -3.00 -7.03
C ASP A 52 10.85 -2.22 -5.77
N GLY A 53 10.74 -2.88 -4.61
CA GLY A 53 10.42 -2.25 -3.32
C GLY A 53 8.93 -2.01 -3.08
N PHE A 54 8.05 -2.30 -4.04
CA PHE A 54 6.61 -2.13 -3.87
C PHE A 54 5.99 -3.31 -3.14
N VAL A 55 5.02 -3.03 -2.28
CA VAL A 55 4.16 -4.08 -1.69
C VAL A 55 3.18 -4.56 -2.75
N LYS A 56 3.07 -5.88 -2.92
CA LYS A 56 2.21 -6.54 -3.92
C LYS A 56 1.29 -7.55 -3.25
N THR A 57 0.31 -8.06 -3.99
CA THR A 57 -0.53 -9.20 -3.58
C THR A 57 -0.02 -10.49 -4.20
N ARG A 58 -0.06 -11.58 -3.43
CA ARG A 58 0.12 -12.96 -3.92
C ARG A 58 -1.00 -13.81 -3.35
N GLY A 59 -2.08 -13.97 -4.11
CA GLY A 59 -3.33 -14.52 -3.59
C GLY A 59 -3.88 -13.61 -2.49
N LEU A 60 -4.11 -14.15 -1.29
CA LEU A 60 -4.65 -13.41 -0.14
C LEU A 60 -3.57 -12.76 0.75
N GLN A 61 -2.29 -12.87 0.39
CA GLN A 61 -1.17 -12.42 1.21
C GLN A 61 -0.51 -11.19 0.56
N LEU A 62 -0.27 -10.14 1.37
CA LEU A 62 0.61 -9.05 0.97
C LEU A 62 2.07 -9.53 1.00
N VAL A 63 2.87 -9.10 0.04
CA VAL A 63 4.26 -9.51 -0.15
C VAL A 63 5.11 -8.26 -0.40
N LEU A 64 6.27 -8.18 0.24
CA LEU A 64 7.28 -7.16 -0.01
C LEU A 64 8.59 -7.88 -0.33
N ASN A 65 9.20 -7.60 -1.49
CA ASN A 65 10.46 -8.23 -1.91
C ASN A 65 10.43 -9.77 -1.82
N GLY A 66 9.33 -10.37 -2.29
CA GLY A 66 9.13 -11.81 -2.30
C GLY A 66 8.77 -12.44 -0.94
N VAL A 67 8.82 -11.70 0.17
CA VAL A 67 8.51 -12.20 1.52
C VAL A 67 7.12 -11.75 2.00
N PRO A 68 6.39 -12.58 2.78
CA PRO A 68 5.11 -12.17 3.36
C PRO A 68 5.24 -10.87 4.18
N TYR A 69 4.38 -9.91 3.88
CA TYR A 69 4.26 -8.65 4.60
C TYR A 69 2.96 -8.64 5.40
N TYR A 70 3.05 -8.32 6.69
CA TYR A 70 1.91 -8.17 7.59
C TYR A 70 1.80 -6.72 8.02
N ALA A 71 0.78 -6.03 7.52
CA ALA A 71 0.54 -4.64 7.85
C ALA A 71 0.12 -4.51 9.32
N HIS A 72 0.90 -3.76 10.10
CA HIS A 72 0.58 -3.40 11.48
C HIS A 72 0.82 -1.91 11.63
N GLY A 73 -0.20 -1.13 11.99
CA GLY A 73 -0.13 0.31 11.78
C GLY A 73 -1.12 1.14 12.57
N PHE A 74 -1.24 2.40 12.17
CA PHE A 74 -2.08 3.40 12.82
C PHE A 74 -2.70 4.36 11.80
N ASN A 75 -3.77 5.04 12.20
CA ASN A 75 -4.37 6.13 11.43
C ASN A 75 -3.82 7.47 11.94
N ALA A 76 -3.34 8.32 11.04
CA ALA A 76 -2.89 9.66 11.33
C ALA A 76 -3.26 10.61 10.18
N TYR A 77 -4.56 10.91 10.05
CA TYR A 77 -5.10 11.79 9.02
C TYR A 77 -4.47 13.19 9.00
N TRP A 78 -3.87 13.62 10.11
CA TRP A 78 -3.33 14.96 10.33
C TRP A 78 -1.88 15.16 9.87
N LEU A 79 -1.16 14.09 9.45
CA LEU A 79 0.28 14.16 9.17
C LEU A 79 0.64 15.29 8.19
N MET A 80 -0.03 15.30 7.05
CA MET A 80 0.20 16.30 6.01
C MET A 80 -0.19 17.71 6.46
N TYR A 81 -1.25 17.85 7.27
CA TYR A 81 -1.62 19.15 7.85
C TYR A 81 -0.52 19.69 8.76
N VAL A 82 -0.08 18.89 9.71
CA VAL A 82 0.98 19.28 10.65
C VAL A 82 2.28 19.58 9.91
N ALA A 83 2.54 18.95 8.76
CA ALA A 83 3.74 19.17 7.96
C ALA A 83 3.82 20.57 7.36
N THR A 84 2.66 21.23 7.18
CA THR A 84 2.56 22.58 6.64
C THR A 84 3.08 23.66 7.58
N ASP A 85 3.09 23.40 8.89
CA ASP A 85 3.58 24.32 9.91
C ASP A 85 4.99 23.89 10.34
N PRO A 86 6.06 24.60 9.93
CA PRO A 86 7.42 24.24 10.30
C PRO A 86 7.62 24.10 11.81
N SER A 87 6.88 24.85 12.63
CA SER A 87 6.98 24.78 14.10
C SER A 87 6.42 23.49 14.71
N GLN A 88 5.66 22.72 13.93
CA GLN A 88 5.02 21.49 14.39
C GLN A 88 5.56 20.22 13.71
N ARG A 89 6.48 20.35 12.74
CA ARG A 89 7.04 19.21 12.00
C ARG A 89 7.69 18.16 12.90
N ASP A 90 8.26 18.56 14.03
CA ASP A 90 8.84 17.62 15.00
C ASP A 90 7.82 16.60 15.52
N LYS A 91 6.53 16.95 15.58
CA LYS A 91 5.47 16.03 15.99
C LYS A 91 5.32 14.85 15.02
N ILE A 92 5.55 15.08 13.73
CA ILE A 92 5.52 14.02 12.69
C ILE A 92 6.68 13.07 12.93
N LEU A 93 7.88 13.62 13.16
CA LEU A 93 9.06 12.82 13.46
C LEU A 93 8.83 11.98 14.72
N SER A 94 8.32 12.59 15.80
CA SER A 94 8.00 11.86 17.03
C SER A 94 6.97 10.75 16.81
N ALA A 95 5.92 10.99 16.02
CA ALA A 95 4.92 9.97 15.72
C ALA A 95 5.53 8.77 14.98
N PHE A 96 6.36 9.00 13.95
CA PHE A 96 7.03 7.92 13.24
C PHE A 96 8.11 7.21 14.07
N GLN A 97 8.80 7.92 14.95
CA GLN A 97 9.75 7.32 15.89
C GLN A 97 9.06 6.39 16.89
N GLU A 98 7.96 6.83 17.50
CA GLU A 98 7.18 5.98 18.40
C GLU A 98 6.54 4.80 17.65
N ALA A 99 5.98 5.02 16.46
CA ALA A 99 5.48 3.93 15.62
C ALA A 99 6.55 2.86 15.35
N THR A 100 7.76 3.28 14.96
CA THR A 100 8.90 2.39 14.70
C THR A 100 9.32 1.64 15.96
N LYS A 101 9.43 2.34 17.09
CA LYS A 101 9.78 1.77 18.40
C LYS A 101 8.77 0.71 18.86
N HIS A 102 7.50 0.83 18.44
CA HIS A 102 6.44 -0.13 18.72
C HIS A 102 6.21 -1.16 17.59
N GLY A 103 7.07 -1.19 16.57
CA GLY A 103 6.99 -2.18 15.49
C GLY A 103 5.80 -1.98 14.55
N LEU A 104 5.29 -0.75 14.43
CA LEU A 104 4.32 -0.37 13.41
C LEU A 104 5.05 -0.10 12.08
N SER A 105 4.50 -0.60 10.98
CA SER A 105 5.09 -0.57 9.64
C SER A 105 4.27 0.24 8.63
N ILE A 106 3.04 0.66 8.98
CA ILE A 106 2.17 1.44 8.08
C ILE A 106 1.44 2.56 8.82
N ALA A 107 1.27 3.69 8.15
CA ALA A 107 0.40 4.78 8.57
C ALA A 107 -0.64 5.06 7.49
N ARG A 108 -1.92 5.05 7.85
CA ARG A 108 -3.02 5.51 6.99
C ARG A 108 -3.23 7.00 7.20
N THR A 109 -3.18 7.80 6.13
CA THR A 109 -3.27 9.26 6.19
C THR A 109 -4.03 9.82 5.00
N TRP A 110 -4.54 11.04 5.12
CA TRP A 110 -5.30 11.67 4.04
C TRP A 110 -4.35 12.22 3.00
N ALA A 111 -4.83 12.28 1.75
CA ALA A 111 -4.19 13.00 0.65
C ALA A 111 -5.08 14.15 0.14
N PHE A 112 -6.06 14.59 0.94
CA PHE A 112 -7.06 15.59 0.56
C PHE A 112 -7.41 16.56 1.70
N SER A 113 -7.55 17.84 1.37
CA SER A 113 -8.28 18.87 2.13
C SER A 113 -8.80 19.87 1.13
N ASP A 114 -10.11 19.91 1.00
CA ASP A 114 -10.79 20.66 -0.04
C ASP A 114 -11.50 21.86 0.59
N GLY A 115 -11.17 23.07 0.12
CA GLY A 115 -11.72 24.32 0.67
C GLY A 115 -11.31 24.63 2.13
N GLY A 116 -11.67 25.82 2.63
CA GLY A 116 -11.44 26.24 4.02
C GLY A 116 -10.17 27.05 4.31
N TYR A 117 -9.82 27.16 5.60
CA TYR A 117 -8.56 27.80 6.00
C TYR A 117 -7.45 26.89 5.55
N ARG A 118 -6.55 27.36 4.71
CA ARG A 118 -5.48 26.55 4.19
C ARG A 118 -5.95 25.25 3.43
N PRO A 119 -6.55 25.23 2.24
CA PRO A 119 -6.86 23.97 1.55
C PRO A 119 -5.66 23.36 0.79
N LEU A 120 -5.59 22.02 0.61
CA LEU A 120 -4.74 21.41 -0.43
C LEU A 120 -5.30 21.69 -1.80
N GLN A 121 -6.60 21.52 -1.98
CA GLN A 121 -7.30 21.87 -3.20
C GLN A 121 -8.28 23.00 -2.90
N SER A 122 -7.92 24.22 -3.30
CA SER A 122 -8.69 25.43 -3.03
C SER A 122 -9.92 25.57 -3.91
N SER A 123 -9.80 25.10 -5.15
CA SER A 123 -10.84 25.00 -6.16
C SER A 123 -10.48 23.85 -7.10
N PRO A 124 -11.39 23.38 -7.98
CA PRO A 124 -11.07 22.34 -8.95
C PRO A 124 -9.77 22.63 -9.72
N GLY A 125 -8.79 21.74 -9.59
CA GLY A 125 -7.48 21.87 -10.27
C GLY A 125 -6.50 22.89 -9.67
N SER A 126 -6.86 23.63 -8.61
CA SER A 126 -6.01 24.64 -7.96
C SER A 126 -5.50 24.15 -6.61
N TYR A 127 -4.19 23.85 -6.54
CA TYR A 127 -3.57 23.24 -5.38
C TYR A 127 -2.69 24.22 -4.61
N ASN A 128 -2.71 24.14 -3.28
CA ASN A 128 -1.81 24.90 -2.42
C ASN A 128 -0.64 24.02 -1.95
N GLU A 129 0.57 24.41 -2.34
CA GLU A 129 1.80 23.71 -1.95
C GLU A 129 2.11 23.74 -0.45
N GLN A 130 1.49 24.65 0.32
CA GLN A 130 1.84 24.90 1.71
C GLN A 130 0.78 24.41 2.71
N THR A 131 -0.28 23.71 2.27
CA THR A 131 -1.65 24.06 2.68
C THR A 131 -2.68 23.01 3.25
N PHE A 132 -3.19 22.99 4.53
CA PHE A 132 -4.36 22.15 5.00
C PHE A 132 -5.32 22.80 6.09
N GLN A 133 -6.67 22.78 5.95
CA GLN A 133 -7.76 22.90 6.96
C GLN A 133 -9.19 23.15 6.37
N ASN A 134 -10.22 22.62 7.05
CA ASN A 134 -11.51 22.08 6.56
C ASN A 134 -11.30 20.86 5.66
N PHE A 135 -11.70 19.68 6.14
CA PHE A 135 -11.36 18.41 5.49
C PHE A 135 -12.09 18.16 4.16
N GLY A 136 -12.92 19.08 3.69
CA GLY A 136 -13.48 19.00 2.35
C GLY A 136 -14.28 17.73 2.09
N GLY A 137 -13.91 16.98 1.05
CA GLY A 137 -14.56 15.72 0.68
C GLY A 137 -15.72 15.91 -0.29
N ARG A 138 -16.56 14.88 -0.44
CA ARG A 138 -17.63 14.82 -1.46
C ARG A 138 -18.49 16.08 -1.52
N LYS A 139 -18.89 16.59 -0.35
CA LYS A 139 -19.67 17.82 -0.22
C LYS A 139 -19.00 19.01 -0.92
N GLN A 140 -17.70 19.20 -0.73
CA GLN A 140 -16.99 20.34 -1.31
C GLN A 140 -16.91 20.23 -2.85
N TYR A 141 -16.73 19.03 -3.36
CA TYR A 141 -16.71 18.77 -4.81
C TYR A 141 -18.05 19.09 -5.47
N VAL A 142 -19.16 18.67 -4.85
CA VAL A 142 -20.49 19.00 -5.37
C VAL A 142 -20.84 20.48 -5.20
N ASP A 143 -20.35 21.13 -4.13
CA ASP A 143 -20.51 22.57 -3.92
C ASP A 143 -19.74 23.38 -4.97
N TRP A 144 -18.54 22.95 -5.37
CA TRP A 144 -17.80 23.54 -6.49
C TRP A 144 -18.56 23.39 -7.81
N ALA A 145 -19.09 22.21 -8.11
CA ALA A 145 -19.89 22.02 -9.32
C ALA A 145 -21.15 22.90 -9.32
N ARG A 146 -21.83 23.02 -8.16
CA ARG A 146 -22.98 23.91 -8.00
C ARG A 146 -22.62 25.37 -8.26
N SER A 147 -21.44 25.82 -7.79
CA SER A 147 -20.95 27.18 -8.07
C SER A 147 -20.64 27.43 -9.55
N GLN A 148 -20.39 26.37 -10.33
CA GLN A 148 -20.24 26.41 -11.78
C GLN A 148 -21.56 26.22 -12.55
N GLY A 149 -22.71 26.29 -11.86
CA GLY A 149 -24.04 26.18 -12.46
C GLY A 149 -24.52 24.76 -12.74
N GLN A 150 -23.84 23.73 -12.22
CA GLN A 150 -24.34 22.35 -12.32
C GLN A 150 -25.57 22.16 -11.44
N SER A 151 -26.57 21.43 -11.96
CA SER A 151 -27.74 21.02 -11.21
C SER A 151 -27.38 19.88 -10.25
N ILE A 152 -27.03 20.23 -9.01
CA ILE A 152 -26.71 19.31 -7.92
C ILE A 152 -27.83 19.35 -6.88
N THR A 153 -28.45 18.21 -6.61
CA THR A 153 -29.56 18.04 -5.66
C THR A 153 -29.15 17.24 -4.41
N SER A 154 -28.04 16.51 -4.45
CA SER A 154 -27.54 15.70 -3.33
C SER A 154 -26.00 15.68 -3.26
N GLU A 155 -25.44 15.30 -2.11
CA GLU A 155 -24.00 14.98 -2.01
C GLU A 155 -23.64 13.70 -2.77
N ASP A 156 -24.59 12.79 -2.96
CA ASP A 156 -24.41 11.56 -3.73
C ASP A 156 -24.29 11.82 -5.24
N ASP A 157 -24.61 13.05 -5.71
CA ASP A 157 -24.30 13.47 -7.09
C ASP A 157 -22.79 13.50 -7.36
N PHE A 158 -21.96 13.44 -6.31
CA PHE A 158 -20.53 13.17 -6.44
C PHE A 158 -20.24 11.91 -7.28
N TYR A 159 -21.09 10.89 -7.16
CA TYR A 159 -20.89 9.62 -7.85
C TYR A 159 -21.37 9.63 -9.30
N THR A 160 -22.22 10.58 -9.69
CA THR A 160 -22.95 10.53 -10.98
C THR A 160 -22.67 11.74 -11.87
N ASN A 161 -22.52 12.94 -11.31
CA ASN A 161 -22.32 14.16 -12.07
C ASN A 161 -20.94 14.13 -12.77
N SER A 162 -20.94 14.30 -14.10
CA SER A 162 -19.72 14.19 -14.92
C SER A 162 -18.66 15.22 -14.54
N VAL A 163 -19.07 16.47 -14.27
CA VAL A 163 -18.15 17.55 -13.88
C VAL A 163 -17.51 17.26 -12.53
N VAL A 164 -18.28 16.75 -11.56
CA VAL A 164 -17.74 16.35 -10.25
C VAL A 164 -16.75 15.19 -10.40
N LYS A 165 -17.09 14.17 -11.21
CA LYS A 165 -16.18 13.07 -11.51
C LYS A 165 -14.90 13.54 -12.19
N ASP A 166 -14.97 14.53 -13.08
CA ASP A 166 -13.79 15.14 -13.70
C ASP A 166 -12.90 15.86 -12.69
N PHE A 167 -13.48 16.60 -11.74
CA PHE A 167 -12.70 17.20 -10.65
C PHE A 167 -11.93 16.14 -9.87
N TYR A 168 -12.58 15.02 -9.56
CA TYR A 168 -11.97 13.93 -8.81
C TYR A 168 -10.87 13.21 -9.61
N ARG A 169 -11.10 12.96 -10.91
CA ARG A 169 -10.05 12.44 -11.81
C ARG A 169 -8.84 13.36 -11.88
N ASN A 170 -9.06 14.68 -11.97
CA ASN A 170 -7.98 15.65 -11.97
C ASN A 170 -7.19 15.60 -10.65
N HIS A 171 -7.88 15.42 -9.51
CA HIS A 171 -7.22 15.21 -8.21
C HIS A 171 -6.36 13.94 -8.19
N ILE A 172 -6.91 12.79 -8.60
CA ILE A 172 -6.14 11.54 -8.72
C ILE A 172 -4.88 11.78 -9.55
N LYS A 173 -5.03 12.35 -10.75
CA LYS A 173 -3.90 12.58 -11.65
C LYS A 173 -2.85 13.48 -11.01
N THR A 174 -3.26 14.60 -10.40
CA THR A 174 -2.33 15.52 -9.74
C THR A 174 -1.56 14.85 -8.62
N VAL A 175 -2.22 14.09 -7.74
CA VAL A 175 -1.57 13.42 -6.61
C VAL A 175 -0.61 12.34 -7.09
N LEU A 176 -1.05 11.44 -7.96
CA LEU A 176 -0.24 10.32 -8.45
C LEU A 176 0.98 10.80 -9.24
N THR A 177 0.84 11.86 -10.05
CA THR A 177 1.92 12.37 -10.89
C THR A 177 2.79 13.44 -10.21
N ARG A 178 2.49 13.79 -8.94
CA ARG A 178 3.29 14.74 -8.18
C ARG A 178 4.71 14.19 -8.00
N THR A 179 5.71 14.98 -8.39
CA THR A 179 7.10 14.74 -8.02
C THR A 179 7.36 15.24 -6.60
N ASN A 180 7.80 14.34 -5.72
CA ASN A 180 8.21 14.70 -4.38
C ASN A 180 9.40 15.67 -4.46
N SER A 181 9.26 16.87 -3.89
CA SER A 181 10.33 17.89 -3.92
C SER A 181 11.55 17.53 -3.06
N LEU A 182 11.43 16.54 -2.16
CA LEU A 182 12.52 16.07 -1.30
C LEU A 182 13.27 14.89 -1.92
N THR A 183 12.55 13.90 -2.46
CA THR A 183 13.17 12.67 -3.03
C THR A 183 13.42 12.78 -4.54
N GLY A 184 12.73 13.70 -5.24
CA GLY A 184 12.76 13.82 -6.69
C GLY A 184 11.99 12.72 -7.44
N VAL A 185 11.30 11.83 -6.72
CA VAL A 185 10.55 10.69 -7.27
C VAL A 185 9.08 11.06 -7.42
N ALA A 186 8.44 10.68 -8.53
CA ALA A 186 7.00 10.83 -8.69
C ALA A 186 6.26 9.89 -7.72
N TYR A 187 5.14 10.33 -7.14
CA TYR A 187 4.42 9.54 -6.13
C TYR A 187 4.00 8.17 -6.67
N LYS A 188 3.60 8.06 -7.93
CA LYS A 188 3.32 6.78 -8.61
C LYS A 188 4.53 5.83 -8.74
N ASP A 189 5.74 6.32 -8.51
CA ASP A 189 7.00 5.57 -8.59
C ASP A 189 7.70 5.50 -7.21
N GLU A 190 7.05 5.92 -6.11
CA GLU A 190 7.62 6.00 -4.77
C GLU A 190 7.21 4.79 -3.91
N PRO A 191 8.08 3.79 -3.70
CA PRO A 191 7.73 2.54 -2.99
C PRO A 191 7.45 2.75 -1.49
N THR A 192 7.72 3.94 -0.94
CA THR A 192 7.29 4.31 0.41
C THR A 192 5.75 4.33 0.53
N ILE A 193 5.03 4.59 -0.56
CA ILE A 193 3.57 4.50 -0.58
C ILE A 193 3.20 3.01 -0.76
N MET A 194 2.36 2.48 0.14
CA MET A 194 1.93 1.07 0.02
C MET A 194 0.76 0.93 -0.97
N ALA A 195 -0.24 1.79 -0.82
CA ALA A 195 -1.51 1.69 -1.51
C ALA A 195 -2.17 3.06 -1.62
N TRP A 196 -3.00 3.21 -2.65
CA TRP A 196 -3.98 4.29 -2.74
C TRP A 196 -5.33 3.83 -2.20
N GLU A 197 -6.04 4.75 -1.55
CA GLU A 197 -7.43 4.60 -1.12
C GLU A 197 -8.31 5.50 -1.99
N LEU A 198 -9.40 4.98 -2.56
CA LEU A 198 -10.31 5.83 -3.34
C LEU A 198 -11.06 6.83 -2.44
N MET A 199 -11.59 6.41 -1.30
CA MET A 199 -12.34 7.31 -0.43
C MET A 199 -12.44 6.74 0.98
N ASN A 200 -12.24 7.57 2.00
CA ASN A 200 -12.57 7.18 3.36
C ASN A 200 -14.08 6.99 3.52
N GLU A 201 -14.50 5.77 3.84
CA GLU A 201 -15.86 5.41 4.29
C GLU A 201 -16.96 5.90 3.33
N PRO A 202 -16.91 5.52 2.04
CA PRO A 202 -17.86 6.03 1.07
C PRO A 202 -19.25 5.45 1.33
N ARG A 203 -20.28 6.30 1.22
CA ARG A 203 -21.70 5.92 1.37
C ARG A 203 -22.52 6.61 0.30
N CYS A 204 -23.48 5.88 -0.27
CA CYS A 204 -24.40 6.34 -1.31
C CYS A 204 -25.85 5.99 -0.92
N THR A 205 -26.37 6.68 0.10
CA THR A 205 -27.68 6.37 0.68
C THR A 205 -28.84 6.69 -0.27
N SER A 206 -28.62 7.52 -1.29
CA SER A 206 -29.62 7.78 -2.34
C SER A 206 -29.86 6.58 -3.26
N ASP A 207 -28.94 5.60 -3.32
CA ASP A 207 -29.08 4.38 -4.12
C ASP A 207 -28.76 3.12 -3.30
N PRO A 208 -29.73 2.61 -2.52
CA PRO A 208 -29.56 1.41 -1.72
C PRO A 208 -29.34 0.13 -2.54
N SER A 209 -29.54 0.16 -3.88
CA SER A 209 -29.21 -0.97 -4.74
C SER A 209 -27.70 -1.17 -4.91
N GLY A 210 -26.91 -0.14 -4.61
CA GLY A 210 -25.45 -0.10 -4.72
C GLY A 210 -24.89 -0.04 -6.13
N LYS A 211 -25.74 0.08 -7.15
CA LYS A 211 -25.31 0.18 -8.55
C LYS A 211 -24.53 1.46 -8.82
N THR A 212 -24.96 2.57 -8.23
CA THR A 212 -24.32 3.89 -8.41
C THR A 212 -22.87 3.87 -7.93
N ILE A 213 -22.64 3.43 -6.70
CA ILE A 213 -21.29 3.38 -6.15
C ILE A 213 -20.43 2.30 -6.82
N GLN A 214 -21.02 1.14 -7.19
CA GLN A 214 -20.31 0.10 -7.94
C GLN A 214 -19.77 0.64 -9.27
N ALA A 215 -20.59 1.38 -10.03
CA ALA A 215 -20.19 1.99 -11.28
C ALA A 215 -19.07 3.03 -11.07
N TRP A 216 -19.21 3.87 -10.04
CA TRP A 216 -18.21 4.87 -9.70
C TRP A 216 -16.86 4.26 -9.30
N ILE A 217 -16.85 3.25 -8.42
CA ILE A 217 -15.61 2.55 -8.01
C ILE A 217 -14.96 1.91 -9.23
N THR A 218 -15.74 1.28 -10.10
CA THR A 218 -15.23 0.64 -11.33
C THR A 218 -14.53 1.67 -12.24
N GLU A 219 -15.15 2.83 -12.45
CA GLU A 219 -14.61 3.93 -13.25
C GLU A 219 -13.33 4.51 -12.64
N MET A 220 -13.34 4.83 -11.33
CA MET A 220 -12.20 5.48 -10.68
C MET A 220 -11.02 4.54 -10.46
N ALA A 221 -11.27 3.26 -10.16
CA ALA A 221 -10.22 2.26 -10.06
C ALA A 221 -9.52 2.04 -11.41
N SER A 222 -10.29 1.92 -12.49
CA SER A 222 -9.73 1.81 -13.84
C SER A 222 -8.92 3.05 -14.24
N TYR A 223 -9.43 4.25 -13.93
CA TYR A 223 -8.71 5.49 -14.21
C TYR A 223 -7.40 5.60 -13.43
N LEU A 224 -7.41 5.32 -12.13
CA LEU A 224 -6.23 5.36 -11.28
C LEU A 224 -5.16 4.36 -11.77
N LYS A 225 -5.55 3.10 -12.02
CA LYS A 225 -4.64 2.06 -12.53
C LYS A 225 -4.09 2.36 -13.93
N SER A 226 -4.76 3.20 -14.72
CA SER A 226 -4.23 3.66 -16.01
C SER A 226 -3.05 4.65 -15.88
N ILE A 227 -2.91 5.27 -14.71
CA ILE A 227 -1.83 6.23 -14.39
C ILE A 227 -0.72 5.54 -13.59
N ASP A 228 -1.10 4.70 -12.63
CA ASP A 228 -0.21 4.01 -11.69
C ASP A 228 -0.51 2.51 -11.67
N GLY A 229 0.43 1.73 -12.24
CA GLY A 229 0.39 0.28 -12.23
C GLY A 229 1.28 -0.37 -11.17
N ASN A 230 1.98 0.43 -10.35
CA ASN A 230 2.94 -0.07 -9.35
C ASN A 230 2.25 -0.31 -8.01
N HIS A 231 1.42 0.65 -7.57
CA HIS A 231 0.81 0.63 -6.24
C HIS A 231 -0.44 -0.23 -6.16
N LEU A 232 -0.69 -0.78 -4.96
CA LEU A 232 -1.98 -1.37 -4.62
C LEU A 232 -3.07 -0.31 -4.58
N LEU A 233 -4.31 -0.72 -4.81
CA LEU A 233 -5.50 0.12 -4.71
C LEU A 233 -6.56 -0.59 -3.88
N GLU A 234 -7.16 0.15 -2.97
CA GLU A 234 -8.35 -0.25 -2.24
C GLU A 234 -9.40 0.88 -2.24
N VAL A 235 -10.62 0.55 -1.78
CA VAL A 235 -11.78 1.44 -1.91
C VAL A 235 -11.94 2.39 -0.72
N GLY A 236 -11.64 1.92 0.49
CA GLY A 236 -11.83 2.61 1.78
C GLY A 236 -13.16 2.28 2.45
N LEU A 237 -13.71 1.10 2.16
CA LEU A 237 -15.00 0.66 2.68
C LEU A 237 -14.96 0.41 4.19
N GLU A 238 -16.07 0.73 4.85
CA GLU A 238 -16.35 0.33 6.22
C GLU A 238 -16.64 -1.17 6.35
N GLY A 239 -17.01 -1.83 5.24
CA GLY A 239 -17.25 -3.28 5.20
C GLY A 239 -18.72 -3.70 5.16
N PHE A 240 -19.66 -2.77 4.97
CA PHE A 240 -21.07 -3.11 4.91
C PHE A 240 -21.44 -3.91 3.66
N TYR A 241 -22.16 -5.00 3.87
CA TYR A 241 -22.69 -5.86 2.81
C TYR A 241 -23.91 -5.23 2.12
N GLY A 242 -24.11 -5.61 0.85
CA GLY A 242 -25.33 -5.27 0.13
C GLY A 242 -26.53 -6.13 0.55
N ALA A 243 -27.64 -6.00 -0.19
CA ALA A 243 -28.95 -6.58 0.16
C ALA A 243 -28.93 -8.10 0.43
N SER A 244 -28.03 -8.85 -0.19
CA SER A 244 -27.93 -10.32 -0.01
C SER A 244 -27.46 -10.75 1.39
N LYS A 245 -26.76 -9.87 2.12
CA LYS A 245 -26.19 -10.13 3.44
C LYS A 245 -26.36 -8.96 4.41
N GLN A 246 -27.35 -8.10 4.19
CA GLN A 246 -27.63 -6.92 5.02
C GLN A 246 -27.80 -7.27 6.52
N GLN A 247 -28.31 -8.46 6.83
CA GLN A 247 -28.46 -8.96 8.20
C GLN A 247 -27.13 -9.14 8.97
N THR A 248 -26.01 -9.13 8.28
CA THR A 248 -24.67 -9.16 8.88
C THR A 248 -24.18 -7.76 9.25
N ASN A 249 -24.79 -6.70 8.68
CA ASN A 249 -24.42 -5.33 9.01
C ASN A 249 -24.97 -4.97 10.40
N PRO A 250 -24.21 -4.16 11.18
CA PRO A 250 -24.73 -3.51 12.38
C PRO A 250 -26.05 -2.81 12.08
N ASN A 251 -27.06 -3.03 12.93
CA ASN A 251 -28.39 -2.43 12.80
C ASN A 251 -29.03 -2.57 11.41
N TYR A 252 -28.69 -3.61 10.66
CA TYR A 252 -29.18 -3.84 9.30
C TYR A 252 -28.91 -2.67 8.36
N PHE A 253 -27.82 -1.92 8.56
CA PHE A 253 -27.51 -0.74 7.75
C PHE A 253 -27.48 -1.07 6.25
N GLN A 254 -28.04 -0.15 5.46
CA GLN A 254 -27.97 -0.16 4.01
C GLN A 254 -27.53 1.23 3.55
N VAL A 255 -26.23 1.36 3.29
CA VAL A 255 -25.59 2.65 2.96
C VAL A 255 -25.19 2.76 1.48
N GLY A 256 -25.73 1.89 0.64
CA GLY A 256 -25.46 1.83 -0.79
C GLY A 256 -24.15 1.13 -1.19
N THR A 257 -23.31 0.70 -0.24
CA THR A 257 -22.14 -0.14 -0.54
C THR A 257 -22.51 -1.63 -0.58
N ASP A 258 -21.71 -2.43 -1.28
CA ASP A 258 -21.74 -3.89 -1.20
C ASP A 258 -20.31 -4.43 -1.11
N PHE A 259 -19.89 -4.80 0.10
CA PHE A 259 -18.54 -5.29 0.38
C PHE A 259 -18.07 -6.39 -0.58
N ILE A 260 -18.94 -7.29 -1.04
CA ILE A 260 -18.55 -8.37 -1.95
C ILE A 260 -18.38 -7.81 -3.36
N ALA A 261 -19.41 -7.16 -3.90
CA ALA A 261 -19.40 -6.71 -5.29
C ALA A 261 -18.36 -5.60 -5.54
N ASN A 262 -18.19 -4.69 -4.58
CA ASN A 262 -17.24 -3.59 -4.69
C ASN A 262 -15.79 -4.11 -4.72
N ASN A 263 -15.45 -5.11 -3.90
CA ASN A 263 -14.11 -5.70 -3.87
C ASN A 263 -13.85 -6.76 -4.97
N GLN A 264 -14.85 -7.08 -5.81
CA GLN A 264 -14.68 -7.94 -7.00
C GLN A 264 -14.24 -7.16 -8.24
N ILE A 265 -14.15 -5.83 -8.15
CA ILE A 265 -13.67 -4.98 -9.25
C ILE A 265 -12.19 -5.29 -9.51
N PRO A 266 -11.78 -5.62 -10.75
CA PRO A 266 -10.40 -6.07 -11.05
C PRO A 266 -9.28 -5.11 -10.68
N GLY A 267 -9.57 -3.81 -10.53
CA GLY A 267 -8.59 -2.81 -10.10
C GLY A 267 -8.38 -2.72 -8.59
N ILE A 268 -9.18 -3.43 -7.78
CA ILE A 268 -9.10 -3.44 -6.32
C ILE A 268 -8.26 -4.64 -5.88
N ASP A 269 -7.16 -4.38 -5.17
CA ASP A 269 -6.17 -5.39 -4.84
C ASP A 269 -6.41 -6.05 -3.47
N PHE A 270 -6.97 -5.30 -2.52
CA PHE A 270 -7.32 -5.81 -1.19
C PHE A 270 -8.54 -5.09 -0.61
N ALA A 271 -9.19 -5.75 0.35
CA ALA A 271 -10.40 -5.25 0.97
C ALA A 271 -10.11 -4.63 2.36
N THR A 272 -10.87 -3.60 2.71
CA THR A 272 -10.83 -2.93 4.02
C THR A 272 -12.14 -3.09 4.75
N VAL A 273 -12.07 -3.08 6.08
CA VAL A 273 -13.24 -2.97 6.97
C VAL A 273 -12.90 -2.01 8.10
N HIS A 274 -13.88 -1.24 8.54
CA HIS A 274 -13.80 -0.42 9.74
C HIS A 274 -14.71 -1.03 10.79
N SER A 275 -14.47 -0.77 12.07
CA SER A 275 -15.32 -1.29 13.14
C SER A 275 -15.35 -0.32 14.30
N TYR A 276 -16.52 0.26 14.55
CA TYR A 276 -16.77 1.16 15.67
C TYR A 276 -18.01 0.68 16.45
N PRO A 277 -17.92 -0.42 17.22
CA PRO A 277 -19.08 -1.01 17.89
C PRO A 277 -19.79 -0.05 18.86
N ASP A 278 -19.07 0.90 19.47
CA ASP A 278 -19.66 1.90 20.36
C ASP A 278 -20.44 3.00 19.61
N GLN A 279 -20.21 3.16 18.30
CA GLN A 279 -20.91 4.14 17.46
C GLN A 279 -22.09 3.54 16.68
N TRP A 280 -22.07 2.22 16.45
CA TRP A 280 -22.98 1.54 15.54
C TRP A 280 -24.16 0.88 16.22
#